data_AF-V5FW31-F1
#
_entry.id   AF-V5FW31-F1
#
_cell.length_a   1.000
_cell.length_b   1.000
_cell.length_c   1.000
_cell.angle_alpha   90.00
_cell.angle_beta   90.00
_cell.angle_gamma   90.00
#
_symmetry.space_group_name_H-M   'P 1'
#
loop_
_entity.id
_entity.type
_entity.pdbx_description
1 polymer ?
#
loop_
_entity_poly.entity_id
_entity_poly.type
_entity_poly.pdbx_seq_one_letter_code
_entity_poly.pdbx_strand_id
1 'polypeptide(L)'
;MVKEMRIQSISVWDTCRIHVLSFIFGVWVVCKRIAKWIWDPAGFHSIQVRDNPPSCLVDSTLGQHKYVKLKSVKLHYVESGSRDQPLILLLHGFPDCWLSW
;
A
#
# COMPACT_ATOMS: atom_id res chain seq x y z
N MET A 1 24.85 -3.05 22.11
CA MET A 1 23.79 -3.96 22.61
C MET A 1 22.97 -4.40 21.43
N VAL A 2 23.17 -5.63 20.94
CA VAL A 2 22.34 -6.22 19.90
C VAL A 2 21.05 -6.67 20.59
N LYS A 3 19.92 -6.07 20.23
CA LYS A 3 18.61 -6.48 20.72
C LYS A 3 18.33 -7.84 20.07
N GLU A 4 18.37 -8.90 20.86
CA GLU A 4 17.95 -10.26 20.47
C GLU A 4 16.64 -10.17 19.68
N MET A 5 16.69 -10.51 18.38
CA MET A 5 15.51 -10.60 17.54
C MET A 5 14.66 -11.77 18.04
N ARG A 6 13.73 -11.48 18.95
CA ARG A 6 12.80 -12.47 19.51
C ARG A 6 11.78 -12.83 18.43
N ILE A 7 12.14 -13.81 17.59
CA ILE A 7 11.24 -14.36 16.55
C ILE A 7 10.02 -14.93 17.27
N GLN A 8 8.88 -14.26 17.14
CA GLN A 8 7.61 -14.78 17.61
C GLN A 8 7.16 -15.87 16.65
N SER A 9 7.25 -17.13 17.07
CA SER A 9 6.69 -18.24 16.31
C SER A 9 5.17 -18.24 16.49
N ILE A 10 4.46 -18.31 15.37
CA ILE A 10 3.00 -18.41 15.35
C ILE A 10 2.64 -19.84 15.78
N SER A 11 1.57 -19.98 16.58
CA SER A 11 1.07 -21.31 16.97
C SER A 11 0.67 -22.13 15.75
N VAL A 12 0.80 -23.46 15.83
CA VAL A 12 0.31 -24.39 14.79
C VAL A 12 -1.17 -24.18 14.55
N TRP A 13 -1.94 -23.91 15.61
CA TRP A 13 -3.37 -23.64 15.52
C TRP A 13 -3.67 -22.38 14.71
N ASP A 14 -2.97 -21.28 14.99
CA ASP A 14 -3.14 -20.02 14.27
C ASP A 14 -2.72 -20.15 12.81
N THR A 15 -1.65 -20.90 12.56
CA THR A 15 -1.19 -21.23 11.20
C THR A 15 -2.27 -22.00 10.43
N CYS A 16 -2.83 -23.07 11.01
CA CYS A 16 -3.94 -23.82 10.42
C CYS A 16 -5.17 -22.93 10.17
N ARG A 17 -5.52 -22.07 11.14
CA ARG A 17 -6.64 -21.14 11.02
C ARG A 17 -6.43 -20.15 9.87
N ILE A 18 -5.24 -19.57 9.75
CA ILE A 18 -4.89 -18.65 8.66
C ILE A 18 -5.01 -19.36 7.31
N HIS A 19 -4.51 -20.59 7.17
CA HIS A 19 -4.61 -21.34 5.93
C HIS A 19 -6.06 -21.68 5.55
N VAL A 20 -6.87 -22.13 6.50
CA VAL A 20 -8.29 -22.44 6.26
C VAL A 20 -9.05 -21.18 5.84
N LEU A 21 -8.87 -20.06 6.55
CA LEU A 21 -9.52 -18.80 6.20
C LEU A 21 -9.06 -18.28 4.83
N SER A 22 -7.77 -18.37 4.53
CA SER A 22 -7.21 -17.97 3.24
C SER A 22 -7.77 -18.82 2.09
N PHE A 23 -7.92 -20.13 2.31
CA PHE A 23 -8.51 -21.04 1.33
C PHE A 23 -9.98 -20.71 1.07
N ILE A 24 -10.79 -20.55 2.12
CA ILE A 24 -12.21 -20.19 1.99
C ILE A 24 -12.38 -18.85 1.27
N PHE A 25 -11.60 -17.84 1.67
CA PHE A 25 -11.64 -16.52 1.02
C PHE A 25 -11.19 -16.59 -0.44
N GLY A 26 -10.12 -17.35 -0.73
CA GLY A 26 -9.64 -17.57 -2.08
C GLY A 26 -10.69 -18.21 -2.99
N VAL A 27 -11.32 -19.30 -2.53
CA VAL A 27 -12.42 -19.96 -3.26
C VAL A 27 -13.57 -18.98 -3.51
N TRP A 28 -13.96 -18.19 -2.50
CA TRP A 28 -15.01 -17.18 -2.65
C TRP A 28 -14.67 -16.10 -3.69
N VAL A 29 -13.44 -15.57 -3.69
CA VAL A 29 -12.98 -14.60 -4.69
C VAL A 29 -12.99 -15.22 -6.09
N VAL A 30 -12.50 -16.45 -6.25
CA VAL A 30 -12.48 -17.16 -7.53
C VAL A 30 -13.89 -17.37 -8.06
N CYS A 31 -14.83 -17.87 -7.23
CA CYS A 31 -16.22 -18.04 -7.62
C CYS A 31 -16.84 -16.70 -8.06
N LYS A 32 -16.61 -15.60 -7.33
CA LYS A 32 -17.09 -14.27 -7.72
C LYS A 32 -16.51 -13.78 -9.05
N ARG A 33 -15.22 -14.03 -9.29
CA ARG A 33 -14.54 -13.64 -10.53
C ARG A 33 -15.04 -14.45 -11.72
N ILE A 34 -15.23 -15.76 -11.56
CA ILE A 34 -15.81 -16.64 -12.59
C ILE A 34 -17.25 -16.23 -12.89
N ALA A 35 -18.08 -16.00 -11.86
CA ALA A 35 -19.46 -15.56 -12.06
C ALA A 35 -19.52 -14.22 -12.82
N LYS A 36 -18.67 -13.25 -12.47
CA LYS A 36 -18.56 -11.98 -13.20
C LYS A 36 -18.11 -12.17 -14.65
N TRP A 37 -17.14 -13.07 -14.89
CA TRP A 37 -16.65 -13.37 -16.23
C TRP A 37 -17.70 -14.07 -17.10
N ILE A 38 -18.49 -15.00 -16.55
CA ILE A 38 -19.60 -15.64 -17.27
C ILE A 38 -20.65 -14.59 -17.68
N TRP A 39 -20.90 -13.59 -16.82
CA TRP A 39 -21.88 -12.53 -17.09
C TRP A 39 -21.38 -11.47 -18.07
N ASP A 40 -20.12 -11.06 -17.96
CA ASP A 40 -19.50 -10.03 -18.80
C ASP A 40 -18.03 -10.41 -19.12
N PRO A 41 -17.81 -11.28 -20.11
CA PRO A 41 -16.47 -11.72 -20.48
C PRO A 41 -15.67 -10.60 -21.15
N ALA A 42 -16.34 -9.66 -21.83
CA ALA A 42 -15.70 -8.54 -22.53
C ALA A 42 -15.16 -7.49 -21.55
N GLY A 43 -15.91 -7.14 -20.50
CA GLY A 43 -15.47 -6.22 -19.45
C GLY A 43 -14.52 -6.81 -18.42
N PHE A 44 -14.32 -8.14 -18.41
CA PHE A 44 -13.40 -8.79 -17.46
C PHE A 44 -11.93 -8.42 -17.69
N HIS A 45 -11.54 -8.23 -18.95
CA HIS A 45 -10.15 -7.96 -19.34
C HIS A 45 -9.84 -6.48 -19.57
N SER A 46 -10.80 -5.58 -19.32
CA SER A 46 -10.54 -4.15 -19.47
C SER A 46 -9.64 -3.66 -18.33
N ILE A 47 -8.39 -3.34 -18.65
CA ILE A 47 -7.53 -2.55 -17.76
C ILE A 47 -8.18 -1.18 -17.64
N GLN A 48 -8.59 -0.82 -16.43
CA GLN A 48 -9.08 0.53 -16.20
C GLN A 48 -7.90 1.49 -16.23
N VAL A 49 -7.89 2.35 -17.24
CA VAL A 49 -7.01 3.53 -17.26
C VAL A 49 -7.47 4.42 -16.12
N ARG A 50 -6.60 4.59 -15.12
CA ARG A 50 -6.86 5.52 -14.02
C ARG A 50 -6.29 6.87 -14.43
N ASP A 51 -7.17 7.77 -14.86
CA ASP A 51 -6.77 9.15 -15.18
C ASP A 51 -6.42 9.96 -13.93
N ASN A 52 -7.04 9.61 -12.80
CA ASN A 52 -6.87 10.32 -11.53
C ASN A 52 -6.19 9.43 -10.49
N PRO A 53 -5.22 9.98 -9.72
CA PRO A 53 -4.65 9.27 -8.60
C PRO A 53 -5.72 9.04 -7.49
N PRO A 54 -5.57 7.99 -6.67
CA PRO A 54 -6.36 7.81 -5.46
C PRO A 54 -6.37 9.07 -4.58
N SER A 55 -7.47 9.33 -3.88
CA SER A 55 -7.62 10.51 -3.01
C SER A 55 -6.52 10.59 -1.95
N CYS A 56 -6.11 9.46 -1.38
CA CYS A 56 -5.04 9.40 -0.38
C CYS A 56 -3.66 9.86 -0.89
N LEU A 57 -3.47 9.99 -2.20
CA LEU A 57 -2.23 10.50 -2.79
C LEU A 57 -2.28 12.02 -3.07
N VAL A 58 -3.43 12.66 -2.88
CA VAL A 58 -3.64 14.08 -3.18
C VAL A 58 -4.24 14.87 -2.02
N ASP A 59 -4.96 14.20 -1.13
CA ASP A 59 -5.50 14.84 0.08
C ASP A 59 -4.38 15.20 1.05
N SER A 60 -4.59 16.24 1.85
CA SER A 60 -3.59 16.69 2.82
C SER A 60 -3.85 16.15 4.22
N THR A 61 -4.53 15.00 4.34
CA THR A 61 -4.91 14.44 5.64
C THR A 61 -3.70 13.90 6.40
N LEU A 62 -2.73 13.33 5.68
CA LEU A 62 -1.48 12.79 6.23
C LEU A 62 -0.33 13.81 6.25
N GLY A 63 -0.52 14.98 5.64
CA GLY A 63 0.47 16.05 5.59
C GLY A 63 0.31 16.93 4.35
N GLN A 64 1.15 17.95 4.25
CA GLN A 64 1.13 18.91 3.15
C GLN A 64 2.00 18.44 2.00
N HIS A 65 1.41 18.32 0.80
CA HIS A 65 2.12 17.91 -0.42
C HIS A 65 2.94 19.08 -0.97
N LYS A 66 4.25 18.87 -1.10
CA LYS A 66 5.19 19.87 -1.59
C LYS A 66 6.13 19.30 -2.63
N TYR A 67 6.82 20.19 -3.32
CA TYR A 67 7.76 19.83 -4.36
C TYR A 67 9.03 20.66 -4.24
N VAL A 68 10.17 20.01 -4.43
CA VAL A 68 11.46 20.68 -4.60
C VAL A 68 11.92 20.49 -6.05
N LYS A 69 12.27 21.61 -6.71
CA LYS A 69 12.76 21.61 -8.09
C LYS A 69 14.28 21.66 -8.08
N LEU A 70 14.89 20.60 -8.60
CA LEU A 70 16.32 20.53 -8.90
C LEU A 70 16.54 20.81 -10.39
N LYS A 71 17.81 20.84 -10.85
CA LYS A 71 18.17 21.22 -12.23
C LYS A 71 17.36 20.45 -13.30
N SER A 72 17.22 19.13 -13.15
CA SER A 72 16.56 18.27 -14.14
C SER A 72 15.40 17.44 -13.57
N VAL A 73 15.14 17.50 -12.26
CA VAL A 73 14.14 16.65 -11.59
C VAL A 73 13.30 17.45 -10.60
N LYS A 74 12.02 17.12 -10.52
CA LYS A 74 11.07 17.64 -9.54
C LYS A 74 10.75 16.51 -8.57
N LEU A 75 11.15 16.66 -7.31
CA LEU A 75 10.90 15.67 -6.27
C LEU A 75 9.65 16.06 -5.49
N HIS A 76 8.72 15.12 -5.36
CA HIS A 76 7.54 15.23 -4.49
C HIS A 76 7.90 14.78 -3.07
N TYR A 77 7.38 15.48 -2.07
CA TYR A 77 7.47 15.06 -0.67
C TYR A 77 6.23 15.51 0.11
N VAL A 78 6.01 14.90 1.27
CA VAL A 78 4.95 15.27 2.21
C VAL A 78 5.61 15.79 3.49
N GLU A 79 5.12 16.91 4.01
CA GLU A 79 5.59 17.56 5.24
C GLU A 79 4.49 17.59 6.29
N SER A 80 4.81 17.22 7.53
CA SER A 80 3.90 17.29 8.67
C SER A 80 4.67 17.72 9.92
N GLY A 81 4.00 18.41 10.84
CA GLY A 81 4.58 18.95 12.08
C GLY A 81 4.99 20.42 12.01
N SER A 82 5.48 20.96 13.14
CA SER A 82 5.96 22.34 13.25
C SER A 82 7.38 22.49 12.74
N ARG A 83 7.68 23.63 12.11
CA ARG A 83 9.02 23.97 11.59
C ARG A 83 10.04 24.30 12.68
N ASP A 84 9.57 24.57 13.90
CA ASP A 84 10.44 24.88 15.04
C ASP A 84 10.96 23.62 15.74
N GLN A 85 10.53 22.44 15.31
CA GLN A 85 10.96 21.15 15.84
C GLN A 85 12.12 20.57 15.02
N PRO A 86 12.94 19.67 15.60
CA PRO A 86 13.99 18.99 14.86
C PRO A 86 13.46 18.27 13.60
N LEU A 87 14.16 18.45 12.48
CA LEU A 87 13.79 17.85 11.20
C LEU A 87 14.05 16.33 11.21
N ILE A 88 13.05 15.55 10.80
CA ILE A 88 13.17 14.12 10.49
C ILE A 88 12.91 13.93 9.00
N LEU A 89 13.82 13.22 8.32
CA LEU A 89 13.70 12.89 6.90
C LEU A 89 13.45 11.39 6.74
N LEU A 90 12.35 11.04 6.08
CA LEU A 90 11.93 9.67 5.83
C LEU A 90 12.11 9.32 4.35
N LEU A 91 12.91 8.31 4.05
CA LEU A 91 13.28 7.91 2.68
C LEU A 91 12.86 6.47 2.42
N HIS A 92 11.90 6.27 1.52
CA HIS A 92 11.38 4.94 1.18
C HIS A 92 12.34 4.13 0.29
N GLY A 93 12.13 2.81 0.23
CA GLY A 93 12.84 1.88 -0.66
C GLY A 93 12.14 1.66 -1.99
N PHE A 94 12.56 0.62 -2.73
CA PHE A 94 11.92 0.17 -3.96
C PHE A 94 11.22 -1.18 -3.76
N PRO A 95 10.02 -1.43 -4.34
CA PRO A 95 9.15 -0.49 -5.06
C PRO A 95 8.13 0.15 -4.10
N ASP A 96 8.38 1.40 -3.69
CA ASP A 96 7.51 2.08 -2.71
C ASP A 96 7.41 3.61 -2.95
N CYS A 97 6.62 4.30 -2.12
CA CYS A 97 6.50 5.76 -2.10
C CYS A 97 6.40 6.31 -0.66
N TRP A 98 6.17 7.62 -0.52
CA TRP A 98 6.07 8.31 0.78
C TRP A 98 5.00 7.73 1.72
N LEU A 99 3.97 7.07 1.19
CA LEU A 99 2.80 6.57 1.94
C LEU A 99 3.14 5.45 2.93
N SER A 100 4.29 4.79 2.77
CA SER A 100 4.70 3.69 3.66
C SER A 100 5.30 4.14 4.99
N TRP A 101 5.45 5.45 5.17
CA TRP A 101 5.83 6.09 6.42
C TRP A 101 4.60 6.58 7.18
#